data_AF-K3UJ72-F1
#
_entry.id   AF-K3UJ72-F1
#
_cell.length_a   1.000
_cell.length_b   1.000
_cell.length_c   1.000
_cell.angle_alpha   90.00
_cell.angle_beta   90.00
_cell.angle_gamma   90.00
#
_symmetry.space_group_name_H-M   'P 1'
#
loop_
_entity.id
_entity.type
_entity.pdbx_description
1 polymer ?
#
loop_
_entity_poly.entity_id
_entity_poly.type
_entity_poly.pdbx_seq_one_letter_code
_entity_poly.pdbx_strand_id
1 'polypeptide(L)'
;MFSWIHLSVIGLAFVTPAIAADECQPSTWQARLMETGGINCRFSTKTGSKVSSDTCDTIAKKYEITLDTFYELNPRLKSDCKNVLPDIRYCVEGFPEPIRAYNGLCGPPHSNATCVGTDKQCCNKNTWTCGDTKKEDDMNFNFHFCAKGNTNNQC
;
A
#
# COMPACT_ATOMS: atom_id res chain seq x y z
N MET A 1 25.69 30.02 -59.04
CA MET A 1 24.45 29.38 -58.52
C MET A 1 24.83 27.94 -58.15
N PHE A 2 24.91 27.46 -56.91
CA PHE A 2 24.69 28.01 -55.58
C PHE A 2 25.67 27.31 -54.61
N SER A 3 26.29 28.10 -53.75
CA SER A 3 27.02 27.67 -52.54
C SER A 3 26.00 27.46 -51.43
N TRP A 4 26.00 26.32 -50.73
CA TRP A 4 25.32 26.19 -49.44
C TRP A 4 26.19 25.40 -48.44
N ILE A 5 26.49 26.12 -47.37
CA ILE A 5 27.33 25.84 -46.21
C ILE A 5 26.75 24.68 -45.39
N HIS A 6 27.60 23.76 -44.92
CA HIS A 6 27.25 22.80 -43.86
C HIS A 6 27.08 23.57 -42.54
N LEU A 7 25.84 23.80 -42.12
CA LEU A 7 25.54 24.35 -40.79
C LEU A 7 25.54 23.22 -39.75
N SER A 8 26.46 23.37 -38.82
CA SER A 8 26.62 22.57 -37.61
C SER A 8 25.36 22.58 -36.75
N VAL A 9 25.05 21.41 -36.20
CA VAL A 9 23.90 21.16 -35.32
C VAL A 9 24.13 21.86 -33.99
N ILE A 10 23.48 23.02 -33.79
CA ILE A 10 23.37 23.65 -32.47
C ILE A 10 22.02 23.24 -31.89
N GLY A 11 22.07 22.21 -31.04
CA GLY A 11 20.96 21.84 -30.19
C GLY A 11 20.69 22.96 -29.18
N LEU A 12 19.54 23.63 -29.35
CA LEU A 12 18.91 24.40 -28.29
C LEU A 12 17.66 23.64 -27.89
N ALA A 13 17.80 22.89 -26.80
CA ALA A 13 16.70 22.20 -26.15
C ALA A 13 15.66 23.23 -25.68
N PHE A 14 14.41 22.96 -26.07
CA PHE A 14 13.22 23.66 -25.62
C PHE A 14 13.12 23.55 -24.08
N VAL A 15 13.26 24.67 -23.37
CA VAL A 15 12.83 24.76 -21.97
C VAL A 15 11.36 25.16 -21.97
N THR A 16 10.47 24.20 -21.70
CA THR A 16 9.08 24.47 -21.30
C THR A 16 8.83 23.79 -19.96
N PRO A 17 7.81 24.28 -19.24
CA PRO A 17 7.88 25.18 -18.11
C PRO A 17 8.39 24.51 -16.83
N ALA A 18 8.83 25.33 -15.86
CA ALA A 18 8.96 24.87 -14.48
C ALA A 18 7.63 24.26 -14.03
N ILE A 19 7.68 22.96 -13.70
CA ILE A 19 6.60 22.21 -13.07
C ILE A 19 6.15 23.00 -11.84
N ALA A 20 4.84 23.25 -11.79
CA ALA A 20 4.19 23.97 -10.72
C ALA A 20 4.40 23.25 -9.39
N ALA A 21 4.39 24.01 -8.30
CA ALA A 21 4.33 23.48 -6.95
C ALA A 21 2.95 22.86 -6.67
N ASP A 22 2.67 21.68 -7.24
CA ASP A 22 1.52 20.83 -6.86
C ASP A 22 1.71 19.31 -7.09
N GLU A 23 2.88 18.82 -7.52
CA GLU A 23 3.12 17.38 -7.70
C GLU A 23 3.35 16.65 -6.36
N CYS A 24 2.30 16.41 -5.56
CA CYS A 24 2.30 15.22 -4.71
C CYS A 24 1.94 14.01 -5.56
N GLN A 25 2.99 13.30 -5.99
CA GLN A 25 3.06 11.96 -6.59
C GLN A 25 3.13 11.92 -8.14
N PRO A 26 4.27 11.48 -8.71
CA PRO A 26 4.35 11.19 -10.14
C PRO A 26 3.48 9.97 -10.51
N SER A 27 2.88 10.04 -11.70
CA SER A 27 1.96 9.06 -12.32
C SER A 27 2.57 7.68 -12.63
N THR A 28 3.74 7.38 -12.08
CA THR A 28 4.50 6.15 -12.35
C THR A 28 4.70 5.25 -11.15
N TRP A 29 4.06 5.55 -10.01
CA TRP A 29 3.73 4.50 -9.05
C TRP A 29 2.64 3.63 -9.66
N GLN A 30 3.06 2.72 -10.55
CA GLN A 30 2.56 1.37 -10.45
C GLN A 30 2.81 0.96 -9.00
N ALA A 31 1.83 1.21 -8.13
CA ALA A 31 1.53 0.27 -7.09
C ALA A 31 1.56 -1.07 -7.83
N ARG A 32 2.68 -1.79 -7.72
CA ARG A 32 2.62 -3.23 -7.84
C ARG A 32 1.45 -3.54 -6.94
N LEU A 33 0.35 -3.97 -7.55
CA LEU A 33 -0.85 -4.39 -6.87
C LEU A 33 -0.36 -5.36 -5.79
N MET A 34 -0.16 -4.88 -4.56
CA MET A 34 -0.38 -5.74 -3.43
C MET A 34 -1.85 -6.00 -3.59
N GLU A 35 -2.15 -7.18 -4.10
CA GLU A 35 -3.52 -7.65 -4.19
C GLU A 35 -4.17 -7.35 -2.84
N THR A 36 -5.39 -6.85 -2.88
CA THR A 36 -6.22 -6.57 -1.72
C THR A 36 -5.96 -7.57 -0.59
N GLY A 37 -5.48 -7.09 0.58
CA GLY A 37 -5.11 -7.95 1.71
C GLY A 37 -3.65 -8.42 1.77
N GLY A 38 -2.73 -7.77 1.02
CA GLY A 38 -1.29 -8.05 1.13
C GLY A 38 -0.72 -7.76 2.53
N ILE A 39 0.32 -8.50 2.92
CA ILE A 39 0.96 -8.33 4.24
C ILE A 39 2.07 -7.29 4.15
N ASN A 40 1.97 -6.21 4.94
CA ASN A 40 3.10 -5.33 5.22
C ASN A 40 4.01 -6.03 6.22
N CYS A 41 5.04 -6.67 5.69
CA CYS A 41 6.01 -7.38 6.50
C CYS A 41 7.12 -6.44 6.99
N ARG A 42 7.14 -6.18 8.30
CA ARG A 42 8.14 -5.32 8.95
C ARG A 42 9.39 -6.11 9.32
N PHE A 43 9.21 -7.33 9.80
CA PHE A 43 10.32 -8.22 10.17
C PHE A 43 10.09 -9.64 9.66
N SER A 44 11.15 -10.25 9.13
CA SER A 44 11.11 -11.58 8.55
C SER A 44 12.33 -12.41 8.92
N THR A 45 12.10 -13.71 9.07
CA THR A 45 13.14 -14.71 9.32
C THR A 45 13.33 -15.60 8.10
N LYS A 46 14.56 -16.03 7.83
CA LYS A 46 14.86 -16.97 6.74
C LYS A 46 14.90 -18.39 7.29
N THR A 47 14.20 -19.33 6.66
CA THR A 47 14.35 -20.77 6.96
C THR A 47 15.74 -21.25 6.55
N GLY A 48 16.23 -22.31 7.21
CA GLY A 48 17.44 -22.99 6.77
C GLY A 48 17.19 -23.89 5.55
N SER A 49 18.23 -24.59 5.11
CA SER A 49 18.17 -25.51 3.96
C SER A 49 17.41 -26.83 4.23
N LYS A 50 16.96 -27.06 5.46
CA LYS A 50 16.05 -28.14 5.83
C LYS A 50 14.85 -27.56 6.55
N VAL A 51 13.67 -28.02 6.16
CA VAL A 51 12.39 -27.68 6.79
C VAL A 51 11.59 -28.97 7.01
N SER A 52 10.68 -28.90 7.97
CA SER A 52 9.76 -29.97 8.35
C SER A 52 8.41 -29.38 8.74
N SER A 53 7.43 -30.23 9.01
CA SER A 53 6.12 -29.83 9.55
C SER A 53 6.22 -28.92 10.78
N ASP A 54 7.27 -29.07 11.58
CA ASP A 54 7.43 -28.38 12.87
C ASP A 54 8.16 -27.03 12.72
N THR A 55 8.58 -26.68 11.51
CA THR A 55 9.34 -25.45 11.24
C THR A 55 8.52 -24.21 11.57
N CYS A 56 7.22 -24.19 11.25
CA CYS A 56 6.34 -23.07 11.56
C CYS A 56 6.18 -22.89 13.07
N ASP A 57 5.93 -23.97 13.82
CA ASP A 57 5.86 -23.95 15.29
C ASP A 57 7.17 -23.46 15.92
N THR A 58 8.31 -23.91 15.39
CA THR A 58 9.63 -23.49 15.87
C THR A 58 9.85 -22.00 15.65
N ILE A 59 9.48 -21.48 14.48
CA ILE A 59 9.56 -20.06 14.17
C ILE A 59 8.61 -19.26 15.07
N ALA A 60 7.34 -19.67 15.15
CA ALA A 60 6.32 -18.98 15.95
C ALA A 60 6.76 -18.88 17.43
N LYS A 61 7.24 -19.97 18.02
CA LYS A 61 7.81 -19.99 19.38
C LYS A 61 9.03 -19.09 19.52
N LYS A 62 9.96 -19.12 18.56
CA LYS A 62 11.19 -18.30 18.59
C LYS A 62 10.90 -16.80 18.60
N TYR A 63 9.84 -16.37 17.92
CA TYR A 63 9.44 -14.96 17.83
C TYR A 63 8.27 -14.61 18.74
N GLU A 64 7.89 -15.52 19.65
CA GLU A 64 6.83 -15.30 20.65
C GLU A 64 5.48 -14.89 20.03
N ILE A 65 5.16 -15.42 18.85
CA ILE A 65 3.87 -15.23 18.17
C ILE A 65 3.05 -16.52 18.17
N THR A 66 1.73 -16.39 18.06
CA THR A 66 0.87 -17.56 17.87
C THR A 66 1.07 -18.14 16.46
N LEU A 67 0.80 -19.44 16.29
CA LEU A 67 0.86 -20.08 14.98
C LEU A 67 -0.19 -19.48 14.02
N ASP A 68 -1.35 -19.08 14.53
CA ASP A 68 -2.40 -18.40 13.76
C ASP A 68 -1.90 -17.05 13.24
N THR A 69 -1.27 -16.23 14.09
CA THR A 69 -0.64 -14.97 13.66
C THR A 69 0.44 -15.22 12.61
N PHE A 70 1.25 -16.27 12.77
CA PHE A 70 2.25 -16.62 11.77
C PHE A 70 1.61 -17.00 10.41
N TYR A 71 0.48 -17.70 10.42
CA TYR A 71 -0.25 -18.03 9.18
C TYR A 71 -0.94 -16.81 8.56
N GLU A 72 -1.50 -15.91 9.36
CA GLU A 72 -2.06 -14.63 8.90
C GLU A 72 -0.99 -13.79 8.17
N LEU A 73 0.21 -13.71 8.75
CA LEU A 73 1.34 -13.00 8.14
C LEU A 73 1.95 -13.73 6.93
N ASN A 74 1.61 -15.01 6.72
CA ASN A 74 2.13 -15.82 5.62
C ASN A 74 1.02 -16.63 4.90
N PRO A 75 0.06 -15.98 4.23
CA PRO A 75 -1.13 -16.64 3.67
C PRO A 75 -0.84 -17.78 2.68
N ARG A 76 0.34 -17.80 2.06
CA ARG A 76 0.80 -18.89 1.17
C ARG A 76 0.92 -20.23 1.86
N LEU A 77 1.04 -20.24 3.20
CA LEU A 77 1.02 -21.46 4.00
C LEU A 77 -0.39 -22.07 4.10
N LYS A 78 -1.46 -21.35 3.75
CA LYS A 78 -2.85 -21.87 3.76
C LYS A 78 -3.26 -22.48 5.10
N SER A 79 -2.76 -21.92 6.20
CA SER A 79 -2.99 -22.42 7.57
C SER A 79 -2.53 -23.86 7.79
N ASP A 80 -1.62 -24.37 6.96
CA ASP A 80 -0.91 -25.61 7.20
C ASP A 80 0.61 -25.43 6.98
N CYS A 81 1.44 -26.00 7.84
CA CYS A 81 2.89 -25.91 7.65
C CYS A 81 3.40 -26.80 6.49
N LYS A 82 2.53 -27.35 5.64
CA LYS A 82 2.92 -28.29 4.57
C LYS A 82 3.58 -27.59 3.39
N ASN A 83 3.31 -26.30 3.22
CA ASN A 83 3.85 -25.48 2.14
C ASN A 83 5.10 -24.68 2.58
N VAL A 84 5.71 -25.03 3.73
CA VAL A 84 6.96 -24.42 4.16
C VAL A 84 8.09 -24.83 3.22
N LEU A 85 8.91 -23.86 2.82
CA LEU A 85 10.01 -24.04 1.89
C LEU A 85 11.35 -23.72 2.57
N PRO A 86 12.42 -24.46 2.24
CA PRO A 86 13.76 -24.13 2.71
C PRO A 86 14.26 -22.85 2.04
N ASP A 87 15.17 -22.16 2.71
CA ASP A 87 15.86 -20.96 2.21
C ASP A 87 14.95 -19.78 1.80
N ILE A 88 13.71 -19.73 2.31
CA ILE A 88 12.73 -18.66 2.05
C ILE A 88 12.51 -17.81 3.30
N ARG A 89 12.15 -16.53 3.11
CA ARG A 89 11.79 -15.64 4.21
C ARG A 89 10.30 -15.73 4.52
N TYR A 90 9.99 -15.88 5.81
CA TYR A 90 8.64 -15.81 6.36
C TYR A 90 8.52 -14.61 7.29
N CYS A 91 7.37 -13.95 7.23
CA CYS A 91 7.08 -12.80 8.04
C CYS A 91 6.78 -13.22 9.48
N VAL A 92 7.32 -12.49 10.45
CA VAL A 92 7.10 -12.74 11.88
C VAL A 92 6.67 -11.48 12.63
N GLU A 93 6.70 -10.33 11.97
CA GLU A 93 6.14 -9.08 12.46
C GLU A 93 5.60 -8.27 11.27
N GLY A 94 4.36 -7.83 11.35
CA GLY A 94 3.70 -7.11 10.28
C GLY A 94 2.20 -6.98 10.52
N PHE A 95 1.49 -6.57 9.50
CA PHE A 95 0.03 -6.52 9.51
C PHE A 95 -0.53 -6.61 8.08
N PRO A 96 -1.75 -7.11 7.89
CA PRO A 96 -2.46 -6.99 6.62
C PRO A 96 -2.69 -5.52 6.28
N GLU A 97 -2.24 -5.06 5.12
CA GLU A 97 -2.57 -3.72 4.65
C GLU A 97 -4.06 -3.64 4.33
N PRO A 98 -4.77 -2.64 4.89
CA PRO A 98 -6.16 -2.44 4.53
C PRO A 98 -6.24 -2.00 3.06
N ILE A 99 -7.28 -2.47 2.37
CA ILE A 99 -7.58 -2.05 1.00
C ILE A 99 -7.78 -0.54 1.00
N ARG A 100 -7.12 0.18 0.09
CA ARG A 100 -7.27 1.64 -0.03
C ARG A 100 -8.38 1.97 -1.03
N ALA A 101 -9.29 2.84 -0.62
CA ALA A 101 -10.46 3.26 -1.39
C ALA A 101 -10.13 4.33 -2.45
N TYR A 102 -9.23 4.04 -3.39
CA TYR A 102 -8.85 4.99 -4.45
C TYR A 102 -10.00 5.36 -5.39
N ASN A 103 -11.04 4.53 -5.47
CA ASN A 103 -12.28 4.81 -6.19
C ASN A 103 -13.31 5.59 -5.36
N GLY A 104 -12.95 6.00 -4.13
CA GLY A 104 -13.82 6.73 -3.21
C GLY A 104 -14.88 5.87 -2.51
N LEU A 105 -14.86 4.54 -2.64
CA LEU A 105 -15.84 3.62 -2.04
C LEU A 105 -15.21 2.83 -0.88
N CYS A 106 -15.84 2.85 0.29
CA CYS A 106 -15.25 2.39 1.55
C CYS A 106 -16.19 1.55 2.42
N GLY A 107 -15.64 0.84 3.39
CA GLY A 107 -16.40 0.07 4.38
C GLY A 107 -16.88 -1.31 3.90
N PRO A 108 -17.77 -1.97 4.66
CA PRO A 108 -18.13 -3.38 4.47
C PRO A 108 -18.65 -3.76 3.08
N PRO A 109 -19.48 -2.95 2.40
CA PRO A 109 -19.91 -3.26 1.03
C PRO A 109 -18.76 -3.28 0.02
N HIS A 110 -17.62 -2.68 0.35
CA HIS A 110 -16.47 -2.50 -0.52
C HIS A 110 -15.22 -3.18 0.07
N SER A 111 -15.37 -4.44 0.49
CA SER A 111 -14.28 -5.26 1.03
C SER A 111 -13.57 -4.64 2.24
N ASN A 112 -14.29 -3.87 3.06
CA ASN A 112 -13.73 -3.09 4.16
C ASN A 112 -12.62 -2.11 3.73
N ALA A 113 -12.70 -1.58 2.49
CA ALA A 113 -11.76 -0.57 2.04
C ALA A 113 -11.76 0.68 2.93
N THR A 114 -10.59 1.25 3.15
CA THR A 114 -10.36 2.44 3.97
C THR A 114 -9.96 3.63 3.10
N CYS A 115 -10.47 4.80 3.45
CA CYS A 115 -10.11 6.07 2.82
C CYS A 115 -8.77 6.62 3.34
N VAL A 116 -8.27 6.09 4.47
CA VAL A 116 -7.01 6.55 5.08
C VAL A 116 -5.88 6.49 4.06
N GLY A 117 -5.06 7.54 3.98
CA GLY A 117 -3.94 7.62 3.04
C GLY A 117 -4.31 7.94 1.58
N THR A 118 -5.58 8.30 1.29
CA THR A 118 -6.00 8.87 -0.01
C THR A 118 -6.08 10.41 0.06
N ASP A 119 -6.65 11.08 -0.93
CA ASP A 119 -6.98 12.51 -0.86
C ASP A 119 -8.12 12.82 0.12
N LYS A 120 -8.97 11.81 0.41
CA LYS A 120 -10.12 11.90 1.33
C LYS A 120 -9.92 10.97 2.52
N GLN A 121 -9.87 11.46 3.76
CA GLN A 121 -9.43 10.63 4.90
C GLN A 121 -10.56 9.90 5.66
N CYS A 122 -11.84 10.18 5.37
CA CYS A 122 -12.95 9.74 6.21
C CYS A 122 -13.97 8.92 5.42
N CYS A 123 -14.48 7.84 6.03
CA CYS A 123 -15.48 6.96 5.42
C CYS A 123 -16.86 7.20 6.04
N ASN A 124 -17.82 7.66 5.23
CA ASN A 124 -19.20 7.88 5.67
C ASN A 124 -19.92 6.53 5.81
N LYS A 125 -20.49 6.24 6.99
CA LYS A 125 -21.10 4.92 7.27
C LYS A 125 -22.47 4.72 6.62
N ASN A 126 -23.12 5.80 6.17
CA ASN A 126 -24.43 5.75 5.55
C ASN A 126 -24.31 5.61 4.04
N THR A 127 -23.37 6.34 3.43
CA THR A 127 -23.18 6.36 1.97
C THR A 127 -22.06 5.43 1.49
N TRP A 128 -21.17 4.98 2.39
CA TRP A 128 -20.00 4.17 2.06
C TRP A 128 -19.04 4.87 1.07
N THR A 129 -18.99 6.20 1.14
CA THR A 129 -18.14 7.04 0.31
C THR A 129 -17.08 7.77 1.13
N CYS A 130 -15.92 8.00 0.53
CA CYS A 130 -14.84 8.78 1.12
C CYS A 130 -15.13 10.28 1.07
N GLY A 131 -14.77 10.99 2.13
CA GLY A 131 -14.94 12.44 2.29
C GLY A 131 -13.92 13.05 3.28
N ASP A 132 -14.02 14.36 3.51
CA ASP A 132 -13.16 15.13 4.43
C ASP A 132 -13.97 15.69 5.61
N THR A 133 -13.33 15.92 6.75
CA THR A 133 -13.99 16.48 7.95
C THR A 133 -14.32 17.97 7.87
N LYS A 134 -13.97 18.68 6.79
CA LYS A 134 -14.10 20.13 6.70
C LYS A 134 -15.08 20.57 5.63
N LYS A 135 -16.33 20.11 5.68
CA LYS A 135 -17.46 20.86 5.12
C LYS A 135 -18.69 20.70 6.01
N GLU A 136 -19.25 21.83 6.41
CA GLU A 136 -20.54 21.96 7.10
C GLU A 136 -21.71 21.43 6.24
N ASP A 137 -21.46 21.02 4.98
CA ASP A 137 -22.41 20.43 4.05
C ASP A 137 -22.60 18.91 4.22
N ASP A 138 -21.77 18.23 5.03
CA ASP A 138 -21.99 16.82 5.41
C ASP A 138 -22.89 16.78 6.66
N MET A 139 -24.18 17.08 6.47
CA MET A 139 -25.22 17.04 7.52
C MET A 139 -25.56 15.61 8.00
N ASN A 140 -24.56 14.77 8.24
CA ASN A 140 -24.68 13.74 9.24
C ASN A 140 -23.28 13.30 9.68
N PHE A 141 -22.92 13.65 10.91
CA PHE A 141 -21.73 13.18 11.66
C PHE A 141 -21.77 11.65 11.89
N ASN A 142 -21.82 10.90 10.79
CA ASN A 142 -21.97 9.46 10.73
C ASN A 142 -20.72 8.85 10.06
N PHE A 143 -19.56 9.46 10.25
CA PHE A 143 -18.29 8.83 9.89
C PHE A 143 -17.98 7.77 10.95
N HIS A 144 -17.86 6.50 10.51
CA HIS A 144 -17.51 5.39 11.41
C HIS A 144 -16.01 5.36 11.70
N PHE A 145 -15.21 5.69 10.68
CA PHE A 145 -13.75 5.85 10.79
C PHE A 145 -13.30 7.08 10.01
N CYS A 146 -12.49 7.90 10.66
CA CYS A 146 -11.97 9.12 10.10
C CYS A 146 -10.59 9.36 10.70
N ALA A 147 -9.54 9.27 9.88
CA ALA A 147 -8.20 9.60 10.34
C ALA A 147 -8.12 11.12 10.51
N LYS A 148 -7.59 11.59 11.65
CA LYS A 148 -7.23 13.00 11.81
C LYS A 148 -6.17 13.30 10.75
N GLY A 149 -6.58 14.02 9.70
CA GLY A 149 -5.66 14.42 8.64
C GLY A 149 -4.47 15.16 9.24
N ASN A 150 -3.26 14.73 8.90
CA ASN A 150 -2.13 15.63 8.94
C ASN A 150 -2.43 16.70 7.87
N THR A 151 -2.96 17.86 8.29
CA THR A 151 -3.31 18.95 7.36
C THR A 151 -2.09 19.62 6.74
N ASN A 152 -0.89 19.09 6.96
CA ASN A 152 0.27 19.44 6.16
C ASN A 152 0.32 18.48 4.98
N ASN A 153 -0.22 18.93 3.84
CA ASN A 153 0.11 18.42 2.52
C ASN A 153 1.62 18.59 2.29
N GLN A 154 2.41 17.75 2.92
CA GLN A 154 3.74 17.42 2.48
C GLN A 154 3.71 15.91 2.27
N CYS A 155 3.87 15.54 1.01
CA CYS A 155 4.56 14.31 0.72
C CYS A 155 5.91 14.30 1.49
#